data_AF-A0A5B8KBS1-F1
#
_entry.id   AF-A0A5B8KBS1-F1
#
_cell.length_a   1.000
_cell.length_b   1.000
_cell.length_c   1.000
_cell.angle_alpha   90.00
_cell.angle_beta   90.00
_cell.angle_gamma   90.00
#
_symmetry.space_group_name_H-M   'P 1'
#
loop_
_entity.id
_entity.type
_entity.pdbx_description
1 polymer ?
#
loop_
_entity_poly.entity_id
_entity_poly.type
_entity_poly.pdbx_seq_one_letter_code
_entity_poly.pdbx_strand_id
1 'polypeptide(L)'
;MQSGFAAWTCGCGYRLDADIAADPLAAVRLASARVESLHWELDAAQERFENALKAASGLGADRPAMALAAGLTPDELQNLLQ
;
A
#
# COMPACT_ATOMS: atom_id res chain seq x y z
N MET A 1 7.11 -19.53 26.10
CA MET A 1 7.29 -19.37 24.65
C MET A 1 5.99 -18.79 24.13
N GLN A 2 6.02 -17.56 23.63
CA GLN A 2 4.82 -16.87 23.14
C GLN A 2 4.83 -17.02 21.61
N SER A 3 4.05 -17.97 21.10
CA SER A 3 3.88 -18.22 19.68
C SER A 3 3.03 -17.08 19.09
N GLY A 4 3.68 -16.02 18.63
CA GLY A 4 3.01 -14.97 17.86
C GLY A 4 2.68 -15.52 16.48
N PHE A 5 1.46 -16.02 16.30
CA PHE A 5 0.95 -16.43 14.99
C PHE A 5 0.89 -15.22 14.06
N ALA A 6 1.46 -15.34 12.86
CA ALA A 6 1.28 -14.37 11.79
C ALA A 6 -0.06 -14.64 11.09
N ALA A 7 -1.18 -14.45 11.81
CA ALA A 7 -2.51 -14.54 11.21
C ALA A 7 -2.65 -13.43 10.15
N TRP A 8 -2.89 -13.82 8.90
CA TRP A 8 -3.21 -12.87 7.83
C TRP A 8 -4.67 -13.02 7.42
N THR A 9 -5.33 -11.87 7.23
CA THR A 9 -6.68 -11.82 6.67
C THR A 9 -6.58 -11.08 5.33
N CYS A 10 -6.99 -11.73 4.25
CA CYS A 10 -7.16 -11.09 2.94
C CYS A 10 -8.22 -9.98 3.03
N GLY A 11 -8.16 -8.97 2.16
CA GLY A 11 -9.23 -7.96 2.04
C GLY A 11 -10.63 -8.55 1.75
N CYS A 12 -10.72 -9.79 1.25
CA CYS A 12 -11.98 -10.53 1.10
C CYS A 12 -12.48 -11.27 2.35
N GLY A 13 -11.73 -11.22 3.46
CA GLY A 13 -12.08 -11.86 4.73
C GLY A 13 -11.50 -13.26 4.96
N TYR A 14 -10.74 -13.82 4.01
CA TYR A 14 -10.10 -15.13 4.17
C TYR A 14 -8.93 -15.08 5.14
N ARG A 15 -8.89 -15.97 6.14
CA ARG A 15 -7.75 -16.15 7.06
C ARG A 15 -6.94 -17.39 6.71
N LEU A 16 -5.61 -17.24 6.69
CA LEU A 16 -4.69 -18.37 6.62
C LEU A 16 -3.75 -18.33 7.83
N ASP A 17 -3.75 -19.41 8.60
CA ASP A 17 -2.84 -19.64 9.72
C ASP A 17 -1.83 -20.72 9.29
N ALA A 18 -0.57 -20.32 9.03
CA ALA A 18 0.52 -21.26 8.83
C ALA A 18 1.34 -21.37 10.13
N ASP A 19 1.33 -22.55 10.76
CA ASP A 19 2.23 -22.84 11.86
C ASP A 19 3.64 -23.10 11.31
N ILE A 20 4.57 -22.18 11.59
CA ILE A 20 5.98 -22.26 11.18
C ILE A 20 6.63 -23.56 11.70
N ALA A 21 6.22 -24.07 12.87
CA ALA A 21 6.78 -25.28 13.45
C ALA A 21 6.30 -26.56 12.74
N ALA A 22 5.14 -26.51 12.07
CA ALA A 22 4.57 -27.65 11.37
C ALA A 22 5.00 -27.71 9.90
N ASP A 23 5.07 -26.56 9.20
CA ASP A 23 5.58 -26.46 7.84
C ASP A 23 6.27 -25.09 7.59
N PRO A 24 7.59 -25.00 7.82
CA PRO A 24 8.35 -23.77 7.61
C PRO A 24 8.28 -23.25 6.17
N LEU A 25 8.18 -24.13 5.17
CA LEU A 25 8.16 -23.73 3.77
C LEU A 25 6.78 -23.19 3.35
N ALA A 26 5.70 -23.77 3.89
CA ALA A 26 4.36 -23.17 3.74
C ALA A 26 4.28 -21.79 4.39
N ALA A 27 4.91 -21.59 5.55
CA ALA A 27 4.96 -20.28 6.19
C ALA A 27 5.71 -19.23 5.35
N VAL A 28 6.85 -19.60 4.74
CA VAL A 28 7.57 -18.72 3.80
C VAL A 28 6.70 -18.37 2.59
N ARG A 29 6.05 -19.37 1.97
CA ARG A 29 5.17 -19.13 0.81
C ARG A 29 4.01 -18.19 1.15
N LEU A 30 3.39 -18.35 2.32
CA LEU A 30 2.33 -17.46 2.79
C LEU A 30 2.86 -16.03 2.97
N ALA A 31 4.01 -15.86 3.61
CA ALA A 31 4.62 -14.55 3.80
C ALA A 31 4.96 -13.89 2.45
N SER A 32 5.47 -14.65 1.47
CA SER A 32 5.74 -14.16 0.12
C SER A 32 4.47 -13.71 -0.60
N ALA A 33 3.40 -14.51 -0.57
CA ALA A 33 2.11 -14.14 -1.17
C ALA A 33 1.52 -12.88 -0.53
N ARG A 34 1.72 -12.68 0.78
CA ARG A 34 1.30 -11.46 1.48
C ARG A 34 2.07 -10.23 1.00
N VAL A 35 3.39 -10.36 0.83
CA VAL A 35 4.22 -9.26 0.30
C VAL A 35 3.76 -8.89 -1.11
N GLU A 36 3.51 -9.87 -1.97
CA GLU A 36 3.02 -9.64 -3.33
C GLU A 36 1.64 -8.94 -3.33
N SER A 37 0.70 -9.42 -2.52
CA SER A 37 -0.63 -8.79 -2.37
C SER A 37 -0.52 -7.33 -1.92
N LEU A 38 0.34 -7.06 -0.93
CA LEU A 38 0.54 -5.70 -0.42
C LEU A 38 1.21 -4.80 -1.46
N HIS A 39 2.12 -5.33 -2.29
CA HIS A 39 2.70 -4.55 -3.38
C HIS A 39 1.63 -4.15 -4.39
N TRP A 40 0.74 -5.06 -4.80
CA TRP A 40 -0.33 -4.70 -5.73
C TRP A 40 -1.33 -3.69 -5.13
N GLU A 41 -1.65 -3.84 -3.84
CA GLU A 41 -2.49 -2.86 -3.13
C GLU A 41 -1.82 -1.48 -3.06
N LEU A 42 -0.51 -1.43 -2.82
CA LEU A 42 0.27 -0.20 -2.80
C LEU A 42 0.32 0.45 -4.19
N ASP A 43 0.59 -0.31 -5.24
CA ASP A 43 0.63 0.18 -6.62
C ASP A 43 -0.72 0.80 -7.00
N ALA A 44 -1.83 0.11 -6.68
CA ALA A 44 -3.17 0.61 -6.93
C ALA A 44 -3.52 1.84 -6.08
N ALA A 45 -2.98 1.95 -4.86
CA ALA A 45 -3.15 3.13 -4.02
C ALA A 45 -2.37 4.34 -4.55
N GLN A 46 -1.13 4.12 -5.01
CA GLN A 46 -0.29 5.15 -5.63
C GLN A 46 -0.93 5.69 -6.92
N GLU A 47 -1.42 4.81 -7.80
CA GLU A 47 -2.12 5.22 -9.02
C GLU A 47 -3.34 6.10 -8.71
N ARG A 48 -4.17 5.70 -7.73
CA ARG A 48 -5.34 6.50 -7.31
C ARG A 48 -4.94 7.85 -6.73
N PHE A 49 -3.86 7.90 -5.96
CA PHE A 49 -3.33 9.13 -5.39
C PHE A 49 -2.84 10.09 -6.47
N GLU A 50 -2.06 9.63 -7.44
CA GLU A 50 -1.61 10.45 -8.57
C GLU A 50 -2.78 10.97 -9.41
N ASN A 51 -3.77 10.12 -9.68
CA ASN A 51 -4.97 10.53 -10.40
C ASN A 51 -5.76 11.61 -9.65
N ALA A 52 -5.83 11.53 -8.31
CA ALA A 52 -6.45 12.56 -7.49
C ALA A 52 -5.69 13.89 -7.55
N LEU A 53 -4.35 13.87 -7.52
CA LEU A 53 -3.52 15.06 -7.68
C LEU A 53 -3.72 15.72 -9.05
N LYS A 54 -3.67 14.92 -10.12
CA LYS A 54 -3.88 15.39 -11.50
C LYS A 54 -5.28 16.00 -11.67
N ALA A 55 -6.31 15.35 -11.12
CA ALA A 55 -7.67 15.87 -11.14
C ALA A 55 -7.81 17.20 -10.37
N ALA A 56 -7.27 17.28 -9.16
CA ALA A 56 -7.27 18.52 -8.37
C ALA A 56 -6.55 19.65 -9.09
N SER A 57 -5.38 19.38 -9.69
CA SER A 57 -4.65 20.37 -10.49
C SER A 57 -5.45 20.80 -11.72
N GLY A 58 -6.12 19.88 -12.41
CA GLY A 58 -6.96 20.19 -13.58
C GLY A 58 -8.19 21.05 -13.23
N LEU A 59 -8.68 20.94 -11.99
CA LEU A 59 -9.73 21.79 -11.43
C LEU A 59 -9.21 23.13 -10.87
N GLY A 60 -7.91 23.41 -11.00
CA GLY A 60 -7.31 24.67 -10.57
C GLY A 60 -7.07 24.77 -9.06
N ALA A 61 -6.96 23.64 -8.35
CA ALA A 61 -6.59 23.65 -6.95
C ALA A 61 -5.23 24.33 -6.71
N ASP A 62 -5.14 25.07 -5.62
CA ASP A 62 -3.92 25.78 -5.25
C ASP A 62 -2.76 24.81 -4.94
N ARG A 63 -1.60 25.05 -5.55
CA ARG A 63 -0.44 24.15 -5.47
C ARG A 63 0.15 24.04 -4.06
N PRO A 64 0.40 25.14 -3.32
CA PRO A 64 0.77 25.07 -1.91
C PRO A 64 -0.22 24.28 -1.03
N ALA A 65 -1.53 24.51 -1.21
CA ALA A 65 -2.55 23.78 -0.46
C ALA A 65 -2.57 22.28 -0.80
N MET A 66 -2.41 21.92 -2.08
CA MET A 66 -2.28 20.52 -2.51
C MET A 66 -1.03 19.86 -1.93
N ALA A 67 0.13 20.52 -1.99
CA ALA A 67 1.38 19.99 -1.44
C ALA A 67 1.24 19.68 0.05
N LEU A 68 0.66 20.61 0.81
CA LEU A 68 0.38 20.42 2.23
C LEU A 68 -0.58 19.26 2.49
N ALA A 69 -1.69 19.18 1.76
CA ALA A 69 -2.69 18.12 1.91
C ALA A 69 -2.14 16.73 1.54
N ALA A 70 -1.24 16.68 0.56
CA ALA A 70 -0.60 15.47 0.06
C ALA A 70 0.63 15.05 0.89
N GLY A 71 1.09 15.89 1.83
CA GLY A 71 2.32 15.66 2.57
C GLY A 71 3.59 15.70 1.70
N LEU A 72 3.53 16.46 0.59
CA LEU A 72 4.60 16.57 -0.39
C LEU A 72 5.32 17.91 -0.26
N THR A 73 6.60 17.89 -0.60
CA THR A 73 7.34 19.12 -0.92
C THR A 73 6.84 19.71 -2.25
N PRO A 74 7.08 21.01 -2.49
CA PRO A 74 6.75 21.63 -3.78
C PRO A 74 7.41 20.93 -4.98
N ASP A 75 8.64 20.44 -4.82
CA ASP A 75 9.39 19.75 -5.86
C ASP A 75 8.80 18.36 -6.16
N GLU A 76 8.42 17.59 -5.13
CA GLU A 76 7.74 16.31 -5.30
C GLU A 76 6.39 16.48 -5.99
N LEU A 77 5.59 17.48 -5.57
CA LEU A 77 4.32 17.79 -6.24
C LEU A 77 4.55 18.16 -7.71
N GLN A 78 5.58 18.95 -8.00
CA GLN A 78 5.90 19.33 -9.38
C GLN A 78 6.31 18.11 -10.22
N ASN A 79 7.07 17.17 -9.67
CA ASN A 79 7.45 15.94 -10.40
C ASN A 79 6.26 15.04 -10.70
N LEU A 80 5.26 14.96 -9.81
CA LEU A 80 4.05 14.15 -10.01
C LEU A 80 3.04 14.77 -10.99
N LEU A 81 3.10 16.10 -11.20
CA LEU A 81 2.20 16.85 -12.07
C LEU A 81 2.80 17.20 -13.45
N GLN A 82 4.03 16.78 -13.74
CA GLN A 82 4.62 16.87 -15.09
C GLN A 82 3.91 15.92 -16.05
#